data_AF-X1ELS2-F1
#
_entry.id   AF-X1ELS2-F1
#
_cell.length_a   1.000
_cell.length_b   1.000
_cell.length_c   1.000
_cell.angle_alpha   90.00
_cell.angle_beta   90.00
_cell.angle_gamma   90.00
#
_symmetry.space_group_name_H-M   'P 1'
#
loop_
_entity.id
_entity.type
_entity.pdbx_description
1 polymer ?
#
loop_
_entity_poly.entity_id
_entity_poly.type
_entity_poly.pdbx_seq_one_letter_code
_entity_poly.pdbx_strand_id
1 'polypeptide(L)' 'DALCHGAHLTAPGVLSLDAGIKIGDTVAVFTLKGEAVTMAKAFVSSEKMLKMDHGFVAKTQRVLMPRGIYPKMWRSNQ' A
#
# COMPACT_ATOMS: atom_id res chain seq x y z
N ASP A 1 5.18 8.70 -1.78
CA ASP A 1 4.31 9.86 -2.04
C ASP A 1 2.94 9.53 -2.64
N ALA A 2 2.83 8.60 -3.60
CA ALA A 2 1.55 8.26 -4.23
C ALA A 2 0.45 7.89 -3.21
N LEU A 3 0.77 7.04 -2.22
CA LEU A 3 -0.14 6.70 -1.12
C LEU A 3 -0.54 7.92 -0.27
N CYS A 4 0.37 8.87 -0.06
CA CYS A 4 0.10 10.12 0.66
C CYS A 4 -0.87 11.05 -0.09
N HIS A 5 -0.99 10.85 -1.41
CA HIS A 5 -1.97 11.53 -2.27
C HIS A 5 -3.29 10.76 -2.38
N GLY A 6 -3.45 9.65 -1.65
CA GLY A 6 -4.68 8.84 -1.66
C GLY A 6 -4.71 7.77 -2.74
N ALA A 7 -3.59 7.53 -3.45
CA ALA A 7 -3.49 6.38 -4.34
C ALA A 7 -3.69 5.08 -3.57
N HIS A 8 -4.12 4.04 -4.27
CA HIS A 8 -4.32 2.72 -3.69
C HIS A 8 -3.06 1.86 -3.83
N LEU A 9 -2.92 0.88 -2.93
CA LEU A 9 -1.78 -0.03 -2.96
C LEU A 9 -2.04 -1.13 -3.97
N THR A 10 -1.13 -1.24 -4.93
CA THR A 10 -1.11 -2.30 -5.94
C THR A 10 -0.02 -3.32 -5.63
N ALA A 11 -0.14 -4.52 -6.18
CA ALA A 11 0.79 -5.63 -5.98
C ALA A 11 2.29 -5.26 -6.14
N PRO A 12 2.73 -4.55 -7.20
CA PRO A 12 4.15 -4.20 -7.36
C PRO A 12 4.66 -3.21 -6.31
N GLY A 13 3.77 -2.53 -5.56
CA GLY A 13 4.15 -1.63 -4.48
C GLY A 13 4.37 -2.31 -3.12
N VAL A 14 4.08 -3.60 -3.02
CA VAL A 14 4.22 -4.38 -1.77
C VAL A 14 5.60 -5.02 -1.72
N LEU A 15 6.40 -4.67 -0.72
CA LEU A 15 7.70 -5.30 -0.49
C LEU A 15 7.64 -6.43 0.56
N SER A 16 6.84 -6.22 1.61
CA SER A 16 6.62 -7.20 2.68
C SER A 16 5.18 -7.06 3.19
N LEU A 17 4.65 -8.15 3.73
CA LEU A 17 3.29 -8.24 4.26
C LEU A 17 3.24 -9.24 5.42
N ASP A 18 2.30 -9.03 6.33
CA ASP A 18 2.06 -9.96 7.43
C ASP A 18 1.31 -11.20 6.95
N ALA A 19 1.60 -12.34 7.59
CA ALA A 19 0.87 -13.58 7.34
C ALA A 19 -0.55 -13.51 7.94
N GLY A 20 -1.52 -14.07 7.23
CA GLY A 20 -2.89 -14.22 7.73
C GLY A 20 -3.84 -13.04 7.47
N ILE A 21 -3.46 -12.06 6.65
CA ILE A 21 -4.36 -10.99 6.18
C ILE A 21 -5.49 -11.61 5.38
N LYS A 22 -6.73 -11.30 5.77
CA LYS A 22 -7.95 -11.73 5.08
C LYS A 22 -8.55 -10.57 4.27
N ILE A 23 -9.38 -10.94 3.31
CA ILE A 23 -10.14 -9.98 2.52
C ILE A 23 -11.10 -9.24 3.46
N GLY A 24 -11.03 -7.92 3.44
CA GLY A 24 -11.85 -7.05 4.27
C GLY A 24 -11.18 -6.61 5.57
N ASP A 25 -10.01 -7.13 5.91
CA ASP A 25 -9.28 -6.71 7.11
C ASP A 25 -8.78 -5.27 6.98
N THR A 26 -8.70 -4.59 8.11
CA THR A 26 -8.07 -3.26 8.19
C THR A 26 -6.58 -3.46 8.42
N VAL A 27 -5.78 -2.97 7.48
CA VAL A 27 -4.32 -3.10 7.48
C VAL A 27 -3.67 -1.73 7.50
N ALA A 28 -2.52 -1.62 8.13
CA ALA A 28 -1.68 -0.43 8.10
C ALA A 28 -0.54 -0.63 7.10
N VAL A 29 -0.27 0.38 6.29
CA VAL A 29 0.85 0.39 5.34
C VAL A 29 1.98 1.20 5.94
N PHE A 30 3.15 0.59 6.01
CA PHE A 30 4.36 1.20 6.57
C PHE A 30 5.42 1.40 5.50
N THR A 31 6.33 2.34 5.76
CA THR A 31 7.62 2.39 5.06
C THR A 31 8.56 1.32 5.60
N LEU A 32 9.65 1.03 4.90
CA LEU A 32 10.71 0.13 5.41
C LEU A 32 11.43 0.66 6.64
N LYS A 33 11.22 1.93 7.00
CA LYS A 33 11.73 2.54 8.23
C LYS A 33 10.74 2.40 9.40
N GLY A 34 9.60 1.75 9.19
CA GLY A 34 8.56 1.59 10.22
C GLY A 34 7.65 2.80 10.38
N GLU A 35 7.65 3.75 9.44
CA GLU A 35 6.77 4.92 9.51
C GLU A 35 5.38 4.58 8.96
N ALA A 36 4.31 4.94 9.68
CA ALA A 36 2.95 4.68 9.23
C ALA A 36 2.56 5.63 8.08
N VAL A 37 2.26 5.08 6.91
CA VAL A 37 1.90 5.85 5.71
C VAL A 37 0.39 6.07 5.64
N THR A 38 -0.38 4.98 5.71
CA THR A 38 -1.83 5.01 5.51
C THR A 38 -2.50 3.78 6.13
N MET A 39 -3.75 3.92 6.55
CA MET A 39 -4.65 2.81 6.83
C MET A 39 -5.42 2.44 5.56
N ALA A 40 -5.48 1.14 5.27
CA ALA A 40 -6.14 0.59 4.10
C ALA A 40 -6.99 -0.63 4.47
N LYS A 41 -7.95 -0.97 3.61
CA LYS A 41 -8.72 -2.21 3.69
C LYS A 41 -8.16 -3.20 2.68
N ALA A 42 -7.81 -4.41 3.13
CA ALA A 42 -7.30 -5.46 2.26
C ALA A 42 -8.41 -5.97 1.32
N PHE A 43 -8.11 -6.06 0.02
CA PHE A 43 -9.00 -6.66 -0.99
C PHE A 43 -8.55 -8.06 -1.40
N VAL A 44 -7.37 -8.46 -0.97
CA VAL A 44 -6.69 -9.71 -1.32
C VAL A 44 -6.12 -10.32 -0.05
N SER A 45 -6.09 -11.66 0.05
CA SER A 45 -5.45 -12.36 1.16
C SER A 45 -3.92 -12.38 1.04
N SER A 46 -3.19 -12.57 2.15
CA SER A 46 -1.71 -12.63 2.14
C SER A 46 -1.15 -13.60 1.11
N GLU A 47 -1.70 -14.82 1.02
CA GLU A 47 -1.23 -15.85 0.08
C GLU A 47 -1.40 -15.45 -1.38
N LYS A 48 -2.50 -14.75 -1.67
CA LYS A 48 -2.80 -14.30 -3.03
C LYS A 48 -1.99 -13.04 -3.37
N MET A 49 -1.76 -12.14 -2.41
CA MET A 49 -0.88 -10.99 -2.58
C MET A 49 0.54 -11.42 -2.97
N LEU A 50 1.07 -12.49 -2.37
CA LEU A 50 2.40 -13.03 -2.70
C LEU A 50 2.52 -13.57 -4.13
N LYS A 51 1.41 -14.03 -4.73
CA LYS A 51 1.38 -14.62 -6.08
C LYS A 51 0.96 -13.61 -7.16
N MET A 52 0.63 -12.37 -6.79
CA MET A 52 0.14 -11.36 -7.73
C MET A 52 1.28 -10.49 -8.23
N ASP A 53 1.47 -10.44 -9.55
CA ASP A 53 2.43 -9.52 -10.18
C ASP A 53 1.82 -8.14 -10.48
N HIS A 54 0.48 -8.10 -10.63
CA HIS A 54 -0.26 -6.89 -10.98
C HIS A 54 -1.63 -6.89 -10.29
N GLY A 55 -2.22 -5.69 -10.20
CA GLY A 55 -3.56 -5.50 -9.69
C GLY A 55 -3.63 -4.86 -8.31
N PHE A 56 -4.86 -4.69 -7.86
CA PHE A 56 -5.21 -3.96 -6.65
C PHE A 56 -5.12 -4.86 -5.42
N VAL A 57 -4.48 -4.35 -4.37
CA VAL A 57 -4.21 -5.14 -3.17
C VAL A 57 -4.93 -4.58 -1.96
N ALA A 58 -4.81 -3.27 -1.72
CA ALA A 58 -5.45 -2.63 -0.58
C ALA A 58 -5.99 -1.24 -0.95
N LYS A 59 -7.21 -0.97 -0.46
CA LYS A 59 -7.88 0.32 -0.64
C LYS A 59 -7.55 1.25 0.49
N THR A 60 -6.82 2.31 0.17
CA THR A 60 -6.56 3.44 1.07
C THR A 60 -7.87 3.98 1.64
N GLN A 61 -7.96 4.00 2.97
CA GLN A 61 -9.09 4.57 3.71
C GLN A 61 -8.71 5.92 4.32
N ARG A 62 -7.55 5.99 4.99
CA ARG A 62 -7.10 7.20 5.67
C ARG A 62 -5.58 7.33 5.59
N VAL A 63 -5.13 8.40 4.95
CA VAL A 63 -3.71 8.76 4.90
C VAL A 63 -3.28 9.34 6.25
N LEU A 64 -2.16 8.86 6.77
CA LEU A 64 -1.57 9.30 8.03
C LEU A 64 -0.33 10.18 7.78
N MET A 65 0.49 9.80 6.81
CA MET A 65 1.74 10.49 6.49
C MET A 65 1.49 11.79 5.71
N PRO A 66 2.12 12.91 6.11
CA PRO A 66 2.08 14.16 5.34
C PRO A 66 2.64 13.99 3.93
N ARG A 67 2.13 14.81 3.00
CA ARG A 67 2.60 14.83 1.61
C ARG A 67 3.98 15.47 1.52
N GLY A 68 4.81 15.01 0.59
CA GLY A 68 6.13 15.62 0.32
C GLY A 68 7.26 15.16 1.25
N ILE A 69 7.00 14.28 2.22
CA ILE A 69 8.05 13.66 3.06
C ILE A 69 8.96 12.75 2.23
N TYR A 70 8.36 12.01 1.29
CA TYR A 70 9.09 11.18 0.34
C TYR A 70 8.94 11.76 -1.08
N PRO A 71 10.02 11.85 -1.87
CA PRO A 71 9.95 12.37 -3.23
C PRO A 71 9.06 11.51 -4.12
N LYS A 72 8.44 12.14 -5.12
CA LYS A 72 7.63 11.45 -6.13
C LYS A 72 8.55 10.63 -7.02
N MET A 73 8.49 9.31 -6.87
CA MET A 73 9.23 8.37 -7.72
C MET A 73 8.42 7.90 -8.92
N TRP A 74 7.09 8.11 -8.92
CA TRP A 74 6.27 7.81 -10.08
C TRP A 74 6.50 8.87 -11.14
N ARG A 75 7.21 8.50 -12.20
CA ARG A 75 7.41 9.34 -13.38
C ARG A 75 6.21 9.15 -14.30
N SER A 76 5.44 10.21 -14.52
CA SER A 76 4.68 10.36 -15.75
C SER A 76 5.70 10.62 -16.85
N ASN A 77 5.92 9.65 -17.73
CA ASN A 77 6.70 9.87 -18.94
C ASN A 77 5.87 10.85 -19.80
N GLN A 78 6.21 12.14 -19.72
CA GLN A 78 5.89 13.12 -20.74
C GLN A 78 7.13 13.34 -21.57
#